data_AF-A0A2V8FXW0-F1
#
_entry.id   AF-A0A2V8FXW0-F1
#
_cell.length_a   1.000
_cell.length_b   1.000
_cell.length_c   1.000
_cell.angle_alpha   90.00
_cell.angle_beta   90.00
_cell.angle_gamma   90.00
#
_symmetry.space_group_name_H-M   'P 1'
#
loop_
_entity.id
_entity.type
_entity.pdbx_description
1 polymer ?
#
loop_
_entity_poly.entity_id
_entity_poly.type
_entity_poly.pdbx_seq_one_letter_code
_entity_poly.pdbx_strand_id
1 'polypeptide(L)'
;MQPSIFNLRVPLPSRDQVFLMNTLTDAQLLVSSDVAALLDRTAGARVDDFDAEAREALSLLSDQGFLVDDRDADRRALDQFFSDIRSDTTELRVTV
;
A
#
# COMPACT_ATOMS: atom_id res chain seq x y z
N MET A 1 -5.62 -11.07 1.20
CA MET A 1 -5.33 -9.63 1.23
C MET A 1 -4.88 -9.23 2.63
N GLN A 2 -3.83 -8.43 2.71
CA GLN A 2 -3.27 -7.87 3.93
C GLN A 2 -2.54 -6.55 3.59
N PRO A 3 -2.27 -5.69 4.58
CA PRO A 3 -1.47 -4.50 4.36
C PRO A 3 -0.06 -4.84 3.83
N SER A 4 0.38 -4.07 2.82
CA SER A 4 1.76 -4.12 2.36
C SER A 4 2.73 -3.74 3.47
N ILE A 5 3.91 -4.36 3.48
CA ILE A 5 5.00 -4.04 4.41
C ILE A 5 5.64 -2.68 4.14
N PHE A 6 5.41 -2.14 2.96
CA PHE A 6 5.95 -0.84 2.52
C PHE A 6 5.02 0.32 2.86
N ASN A 7 3.92 0.06 3.58
CA ASN A 7 3.00 1.10 4.01
C ASN A 7 3.57 1.88 5.20
N LEU A 8 3.63 3.20 5.03
CA LEU A 8 3.90 4.20 6.05
C LEU A 8 2.61 4.95 6.36
N ARG A 9 2.33 5.14 7.65
CA ARG A 9 1.14 5.86 8.13
C ARG A 9 1.53 7.01 9.04
N VAL A 10 1.01 8.21 8.77
CA VAL A 10 1.23 9.39 9.60
C VAL A 10 -0.13 9.97 10.02
N PRO A 11 -0.52 9.85 11.30
CA PRO A 11 -1.76 10.46 11.80
C PRO A 11 -1.70 11.99 11.75
N LEU A 12 -2.80 12.61 11.33
CA LEU A 12 -3.00 14.06 11.29
C LEU A 12 -4.15 14.44 12.23
N PRO A 13 -3.89 14.56 13.55
CA PRO A 13 -4.93 14.67 14.58
C PRO A 13 -5.79 15.92 14.45
N SER A 14 -5.29 16.98 13.82
CA SER A 14 -6.04 18.22 13.58
C SER A 14 -7.21 18.05 12.62
N ARG A 15 -7.24 16.97 11.83
CA ARG A 15 -8.21 16.76 10.73
C ARG A 15 -8.88 15.38 10.77
N ASP A 16 -8.62 14.59 11.81
CA ASP A 16 -9.09 13.19 11.90
C ASP A 16 -8.79 12.35 10.65
N GLN A 17 -7.58 12.57 10.11
CA GLN A 17 -7.11 11.96 8.88
C GLN A 17 -5.78 11.24 9.13
N VAL A 18 -5.47 10.32 8.22
CA VAL A 18 -4.21 9.60 8.18
C VAL A 18 -3.62 9.77 6.80
N PHE A 19 -2.37 10.24 6.75
CA PHE A 19 -1.57 10.20 5.54
C PHE A 19 -1.01 8.79 5.37
N LEU A 20 -1.28 8.18 4.23
CA LEU A 20 -0.77 6.88 3.82
C LEU A 20 0.22 7.09 2.69
N MET A 21 1.36 6.43 2.79
CA MET A 21 2.35 6.35 1.72
C MET A 21 2.80 4.90 1.56
N ASN A 22 2.82 4.37 0.35
CA ASN A 22 3.50 3.13 0.07
C ASN A 22 4.89 3.46 -0.48
N THR A 23 5.95 3.02 0.19
CA THR A 23 7.33 3.39 -0.16
C THR A 23 7.89 2.63 -1.36
N LEU A 24 7.19 1.61 -1.86
CA LEU A 24 7.61 0.86 -3.04
C LEU A 24 6.97 1.43 -4.31
N THR A 25 5.69 1.78 -4.25
CA THR A 25 4.95 2.34 -5.39
C THR A 25 4.96 3.86 -5.43
N ASP A 26 5.48 4.52 -4.38
CA ASP A 26 5.36 5.96 -4.11
C ASP A 26 3.90 6.48 -4.10
N ALA A 27 2.92 5.59 -3.96
CA ALA A 27 1.51 5.96 -3.85
C ALA A 27 1.27 6.71 -2.54
N GLN A 28 0.55 7.83 -2.61
CA GLN A 28 0.25 8.71 -1.47
C GLN A 28 -1.23 9.03 -1.43
N LEU A 29 -1.86 8.83 -0.27
CA LEU A 29 -3.28 9.10 -0.05
C LEU A 29 -3.52 9.76 1.30
N LEU A 30 -4.49 10.65 1.35
CA LEU A 30 -5.03 11.22 2.58
C LEU A 30 -6.41 10.61 2.81
N VAL A 31 -6.54 9.81 3.87
CA VAL A 31 -7.78 9.08 4.17
C VAL A 31 -8.30 9.46 5.55
N SER A 32 -9.58 9.18 5.83
CA SER A 32 -10.12 9.27 7.19
C SER A 32 -9.49 8.21 8.10
N SER A 33 -9.53 8.45 9.41
CA SER A 33 -9.14 7.47 10.43
C SER A 33 -9.88 6.13 10.29
N ASP A 34 -11.16 6.16 9.91
CA ASP A 34 -11.97 4.96 9.66
C ASP A 34 -11.43 4.10 8.51
N VAL A 35 -11.09 4.72 7.37
CA VAL A 35 -10.50 4.00 6.22
C VAL A 35 -9.11 3.46 6.57
N ALA A 36 -8.33 4.20 7.36
CA ALA A 36 -7.04 3.69 7.85
C ALA A 36 -7.23 2.46 8.77
N ALA A 37 -8.28 2.44 9.59
CA ALA A 37 -8.62 1.29 10.42
C ALA A 37 -9.10 0.07 9.60
N LEU A 38 -9.64 0.27 8.39
CA LEU A 38 -9.99 -0.84 7.49
C LEU A 38 -8.77 -1.67 7.10
N LEU A 39 -7.60 -1.05 6.94
CA LEU A 39 -6.35 -1.77 6.62
C LEU A 39 -5.99 -2.78 7.70
N ASP A 40 -6.18 -2.43 8.97
CA ASP A 40 -5.86 -3.33 10.09
C ASP A 40 -6.88 -4.46 10.20
N ARG A 41 -8.14 -4.16 9.85
CA ARG A 41 -9.21 -5.17 9.82
C ARG A 41 -9.10 -6.15 8.67
N THR A 42 -8.45 -5.78 7.55
CA THR A 42 -8.29 -6.70 6.42
C THR A 42 -7.35 -7.86 6.73
N ALA A 43 -6.47 -7.72 7.73
CA ALA A 43 -5.56 -8.78 8.16
C ALA A 43 -6.32 -9.92 8.86
N GLY A 44 -6.77 -10.91 8.08
CA GLY A 44 -7.45 -12.12 8.58
C GLY A 44 -8.98 -12.11 8.44
N ALA A 45 -9.57 -11.07 7.86
CA ALA A 45 -11.00 -11.01 7.52
C ALA A 45 -11.27 -11.47 6.07
N ARG A 46 -12.49 -11.93 5.80
CA ARG A 46 -12.94 -12.18 4.42
C ARG A 46 -13.49 -10.89 3.84
N VAL A 47 -13.31 -10.67 2.53
CA VAL A 47 -13.84 -9.48 1.83
C VAL A 47 -15.37 -9.36 1.96
N ASP A 48 -16.05 -10.50 2.11
CA ASP A 48 -17.50 -10.59 2.32
C ASP A 48 -17.96 -10.03 3.67
N ASP A 49 -17.05 -9.87 4.65
CA ASP A 49 -17.35 -9.34 5.99
C ASP A 49 -17.51 -7.81 6.00
N PHE A 50 -17.15 -7.15 4.90
CA PHE A 50 -17.23 -5.69 4.73
C PHE A 50 -18.50 -5.29 3.98
N ASP A 51 -19.03 -4.10 4.25
CA ASP A 51 -20.13 -3.51 3.48
C ASP A 51 -19.65 -3.07 2.07
N ALA A 52 -20.58 -2.55 1.27
CA ALA A 52 -20.27 -2.17 -0.11
C ALA A 52 -19.28 -1.01 -0.21
N GLU A 53 -19.39 -0.02 0.67
CA GLU A 53 -18.53 1.16 0.69
C GLU A 53 -17.11 0.79 1.12
N ALA A 54 -16.98 -0.03 2.17
CA ALA A 54 -15.69 -0.55 2.61
C ALA A 54 -15.04 -1.43 1.55
N ARG A 55 -15.80 -2.24 0.80
CA ARG A 55 -15.26 -3.03 -0.32
C ARG A 55 -14.72 -2.15 -1.44
N GLU A 56 -15.42 -1.07 -1.78
CA GLU A 56 -14.94 -0.09 -2.77
C GLU A 56 -13.64 0.59 -2.30
N ALA A 57 -13.58 1.02 -1.03
CA ALA A 57 -12.38 1.59 -0.45
C ALA A 57 -11.20 0.60 -0.44
N LEU A 58 -11.44 -0.66 -0.08
CA LEU A 58 -10.43 -1.72 -0.11
C LEU A 58 -9.95 -2.00 -1.54
N SER A 59 -10.84 -1.97 -2.54
CA SER A 59 -10.46 -2.10 -3.95
C SER A 59 -9.51 -0.97 -4.35
N LEU A 60 -9.86 0.28 -4.04
CA LEU A 60 -9.01 1.44 -4.35
C LEU A 60 -7.64 1.34 -3.66
N LEU A 61 -7.62 0.95 -2.39
CA LEU A 61 -6.37 0.76 -1.63
C LEU A 61 -5.51 -0.35 -2.23
N SER A 62 -6.12 -1.42 -2.73
CA SER A 62 -5.42 -2.50 -3.43
C SER A 62 -4.82 -2.02 -4.74
N ASP A 63 -5.58 -1.28 -5.55
CA ASP A 63 -5.13 -0.77 -6.86
C ASP A 63 -3.94 0.19 -6.73
N GLN A 64 -3.86 0.93 -5.62
CA GLN A 64 -2.74 1.83 -5.31
C GLN A 64 -1.56 1.14 -4.61
N GLY A 65 -1.66 -0.17 -4.32
CA GLY A 65 -0.58 -0.96 -3.72
C GLY A 65 -0.53 -0.94 -2.18
N PHE A 66 -1.54 -0.39 -1.51
CA PHE A 66 -1.61 -0.43 -0.03
C PHE A 66 -2.01 -1.81 0.49
N LEU A 67 -2.64 -2.65 -0.33
CA LEU A 67 -3.00 -4.03 0.01
C LEU A 67 -2.35 -5.00 -0.97
N VAL A 68 -1.94 -6.15 -0.45
CA VAL A 68 -1.38 -7.26 -1.22
C VAL A 68 -2.04 -8.57 -0.84
N ASP A 69 -2.04 -9.55 -1.74
CA ASP A 69 -2.65 -10.85 -1.47
C ASP A 69 -1.94 -11.61 -0.35
N ASP A 70 -0.61 -11.67 -0.43
CA ASP A 70 0.30 -12.36 0.48
C ASP A 70 1.64 -11.59 0.62
N ARG A 71 2.54 -12.02 1.53
CA ARG A 71 3.82 -11.32 1.77
C ARG A 71 4.82 -11.58 0.65
N ASP A 72 4.64 -12.67 -0.09
CA ASP A 72 5.51 -13.02 -1.21
C ASP A 72 5.21 -12.13 -2.43
N ALA A 73 4.02 -11.56 -2.53
CA ALA A 73 3.65 -10.54 -3.52
C ALA A 73 4.48 -9.26 -3.32
N ASP A 74 4.60 -8.77 -2.07
CA ASP A 74 5.48 -7.62 -1.74
C ASP A 74 6.94 -7.92 -2.12
N ARG A 75 7.42 -9.14 -1.83
CA ARG A 75 8.79 -9.55 -2.19
C ARG A 75 9.00 -9.54 -3.70
N ARG A 76 8.07 -10.14 -4.45
CA ARG A 76 8.11 -10.17 -5.93
C ARG A 76 8.09 -8.77 -6.52
N ALA A 77 7.26 -7.87 -5.98
CA ALA A 77 7.18 -6.49 -6.42
C ALA A 77 8.52 -5.75 -6.19
N LEU A 78 9.16 -5.96 -5.03
CA LEU A 78 10.48 -5.39 -4.73
C LEU A 78 11.56 -5.91 -5.68
N ASP A 79 11.59 -7.22 -5.91
CA ASP A 79 12.58 -7.85 -6.81
C ASP A 79 12.41 -7.34 -8.25
N GLN A 80 11.16 -7.19 -8.71
CA GLN A 80 10.84 -6.62 -10.00
C GLN A 80 11.31 -5.17 -10.11
N PHE A 81 11.01 -4.34 -9.10
CA PHE A 81 11.48 -2.96 -9.05
C PHE A 81 13.01 -2.86 -9.21
N PHE A 82 13.78 -3.64 -8.46
CA PHE A 82 15.24 -3.63 -8.61
C PHE A 82 15.72 -4.16 -9.96
N SER A 83 15.02 -5.14 -10.53
CA SER A 83 15.30 -5.63 -11.87
C SER A 83 15.08 -4.53 -12.91
N ASP A 84 13.95 -3.84 -12.86
CA ASP A 84 13.55 -2.79 -13.80
C ASP A 84 14.55 -1.65 -13.79
N ILE A 85 14.85 -1.11 -12.60
CA ILE A 85 15.85 -0.05 -12.52
C ILE A 85 17.20 -0.59 -13.02
N ARG A 86 17.58 -1.85 -12.76
CA ARG A 86 18.88 -2.41 -13.21
C ARG A 86 18.99 -2.50 -14.72
N SER A 87 17.91 -2.89 -15.37
CA SER A 87 17.84 -2.93 -16.83
C SER A 87 17.68 -1.54 -17.45
N ASP A 88 17.41 -0.51 -16.66
CA ASP A 88 17.26 0.85 -17.17
C ASP A 88 18.61 1.42 -17.64
N THR A 89 18.73 1.60 -18.95
CA THR A 89 19.91 2.17 -19.61
C THR A 89 19.85 3.69 -19.72
N THR A 90 18.78 4.34 -19.26
CA THR A 90 18.61 5.79 -19.31
C THR A 90 19.25 6.50 -18.10
N GLU A 91 19.56 5.77 -17.04
CA GLU A 91 20.18 6.30 -15.82
C GLU A 91 21.60 5.76 -15.59
N LEU A 92 22.56 6.66 -15.29
CA LEU A 92 23.91 6.28 -14.90
C LEU A 92 23.95 5.96 -13.40
N ARG A 93 24.17 4.69 -13.06
CA ARG A 93 24.21 4.20 -11.67
C ARG A 93 25.62 4.25 -11.11
N VAL A 94 25.87 5.17 -10.18
CA VAL A 94 27.14 5.28 -9.44
C VAL A 94 26.92 4.77 -8.01
N THR A 95 27.56 3.66 -7.66
CA THR A 95 27.72 3.22 -6.25
C THR A 95 29.02 3.81 -5.70
N VAL A 96 28.94 4.51 -4.57
CA VAL A 96 30.08 5.11 -3.84
C VAL A 96 30.62 4.13 -2.81
#